data_AF-A0A960R0D5-F1
#
_entry.id   AF-A0A960R0D5-F1
#
_cell.length_a   1.000
_cell.length_b   1.000
_cell.length_c   1.000
_cell.angle_alpha   90.00
_cell.angle_beta   90.00
_cell.angle_gamma   90.00
#
_symmetry.space_group_name_H-M   'P 1'
#
loop_
_entity.id
_entity.type
_entity.pdbx_description
1 polymer ?
#
loop_
_entity_poly.entity_id
_entity_poly.type
_entity_poly.pdbx_seq_one_letter_code
_entity_poly.pdbx_strand_id
1 'polypeptide(L)'
;MESVLKRLRILEEGISEVRKIPIPTWFHNLETPEEISLIRQAKREHHPVFAELSGEALMELNHEAFWKGIAEGIIDRISYSPRLESFLQKAVENSLISPENVQKLAVFS
;
A
#
# COMPACT_ATOMS: atom_id res chain seq x y z
N MET A 1 -13.70 -14.06 4.01
CA MET A 1 -13.08 -13.33 2.89
C MET A 1 -14.10 -12.32 2.39
N GLU A 2 -13.86 -11.04 2.61
CA GLU A 2 -14.72 -9.98 2.07
C GLU A 2 -14.55 -9.90 0.55
N SER A 3 -15.62 -9.60 -0.19
CA SER A 3 -15.54 -9.49 -1.65
C SER A 3 -14.65 -8.31 -2.05
N VAL A 4 -13.76 -8.52 -3.02
CA VAL A 4 -12.90 -7.47 -3.60
C VAL A 4 -13.73 -6.25 -4.01
N LEU A 5 -14.91 -6.46 -4.61
CA LEU A 5 -15.81 -5.37 -5.00
C LEU A 5 -16.28 -4.53 -3.81
N LYS A 6 -16.52 -5.16 -2.66
CA LYS A 6 -16.96 -4.45 -1.45
C LYS A 6 -15.83 -3.60 -0.87
N ARG A 7 -14.60 -4.14 -0.85
CA ARG A 7 -13.41 -3.41 -0.40
C ARG A 7 -13.13 -2.18 -1.27
N LEU A 8 -13.15 -2.35 -2.59
CA LEU A 8 -12.95 -1.25 -3.54
C LEU A 8 -14.00 -0.15 -3.35
N ARG A 9 -15.27 -0.52 -3.18
CA ARG A 9 -16.33 0.46 -2.91
C ARG A 9 -16.09 1.26 -1.63
N ILE A 10 -15.70 0.60 -0.54
CA ILE A 10 -15.39 1.28 0.74
C ILE A 10 -14.22 2.25 0.54
N LEU A 11 -13.19 1.84 -0.19
CA LEU A 11 -12.03 2.68 -0.47
C LEU A 11 -12.41 3.91 -1.33
N GLU A 12 -13.19 3.72 -2.38
CA GLU A 12 -13.67 4.81 -3.24
C GLU A 12 -14.54 5.80 -2.46
N GLU A 13 -15.44 5.31 -1.60
CA GLU A 13 -16.26 6.15 -0.72
C GLU A 13 -15.36 6.97 0.21
N GLY A 14 -14.36 6.34 0.84
CA GLY A 14 -13.41 7.04 1.69
C GLY A 14 -12.57 8.10 0.95
N ILE A 15 -12.08 7.80 -0.25
CA ILE A 15 -11.37 8.78 -1.10
C ILE A 15 -12.31 9.93 -1.48
N SER A 16 -13.56 9.63 -1.83
CA SER A 16 -14.58 10.65 -2.16
C SER A 16 -14.80 11.64 -1.02
N GLU A 17 -14.77 11.18 0.23
CA GLU A 17 -14.85 12.07 1.39
C GLU A 17 -13.61 12.95 1.53
N VAL A 18 -12.40 12.41 1.31
CA VAL A 18 -11.16 13.21 1.30
C VAL A 18 -11.19 14.30 0.22
N ARG A 19 -11.82 14.02 -0.93
CA ARG A 19 -12.01 15.02 -1.99
C ARG A 19 -12.88 16.19 -1.55
N LYS A 20 -13.92 15.92 -0.76
CA LYS A 20 -14.84 16.95 -0.25
C LYS A 20 -14.22 17.75 0.89
N ILE A 21 -13.47 17.06 1.76
CA ILE A 21 -12.86 17.63 2.96
C ILE A 21 -11.40 17.16 3.00
N PRO A 22 -10.43 17.98 2.53
CA PRO A 22 -9.02 17.60 2.38
C PRO A 22 -8.27 17.44 3.70
N ILE A 23 -8.74 16.56 4.58
CA ILE A 23 -8.06 16.17 5.81
C ILE A 23 -7.13 15.00 5.48
N PRO A 24 -5.86 15.05 5.92
CA PRO A 24 -4.95 13.95 5.74
C PRO A 24 -5.51 12.65 6.33
N THR A 25 -5.69 11.63 5.48
CA THR A 25 -6.42 10.40 5.83
C THR A 25 -5.61 9.16 5.48
N TRP A 26 -5.59 8.20 6.42
CA TRP A 26 -4.94 6.92 6.25
C TRP A 26 -5.91 5.84 5.76
N PHE A 27 -5.49 5.08 4.75
CA PHE A 27 -6.16 3.89 4.27
C PHE A 27 -5.33 2.66 4.65
N HIS A 28 -5.93 1.82 5.48
CA HIS A 28 -5.27 0.68 6.12
C HIS A 28 -5.50 -0.63 5.39
N ASN A 29 -4.57 -1.56 5.54
CA ASN A 29 -4.67 -2.94 5.08
C ASN A 29 -5.11 -3.08 3.61
N LEU A 30 -4.47 -2.35 2.69
CA LEU A 30 -4.67 -2.60 1.25
C LEU A 30 -4.15 -4.02 0.93
N GLU A 31 -4.87 -4.75 0.11
CA GLU A 31 -4.60 -6.15 -0.20
C GLU A 31 -4.60 -6.42 -1.71
N THR A 32 -5.10 -5.50 -2.55
CA THR A 32 -5.18 -5.73 -4.01
C THR A 32 -4.50 -4.65 -4.86
N PRO A 33 -4.03 -5.00 -6.07
CA PRO A 33 -3.47 -4.04 -7.03
C PRO A 33 -4.44 -2.90 -7.42
N GLU A 34 -5.74 -3.19 -7.45
CA GLU A 34 -6.79 -2.23 -7.77
C GLU A 34 -6.91 -1.17 -6.68
N GLU A 35 -6.82 -1.55 -5.40
CA GLU A 35 -6.81 -0.61 -4.28
C GLU A 35 -5.61 0.36 -4.35
N ILE A 36 -4.42 -0.15 -4.68
CA ILE A 36 -3.23 0.69 -4.90
C ILE A 36 -3.44 1.65 -6.06
N SER A 37 -4.11 1.21 -7.12
CA SER A 37 -4.38 2.05 -8.30
C SER A 37 -5.30 3.22 -7.94
N LEU A 38 -6.28 3.01 -7.07
CA LEU A 38 -7.14 4.08 -6.54
C LEU A 38 -6.35 5.09 -5.70
N ILE A 39 -5.49 4.63 -4.79
CA ILE A 39 -4.61 5.53 -4.02
C ILE A 39 -3.66 6.30 -4.94
N ARG A 40 -3.07 5.64 -5.94
CA ARG A 40 -2.19 6.29 -6.92
C ARG A 40 -2.91 7.45 -7.62
N GLN A 41 -4.15 7.23 -8.04
CA GLN A 41 -4.96 8.27 -8.65
C GLN A 41 -5.19 9.42 -7.67
N ALA A 42 -5.61 9.13 -6.43
CA ALA A 42 -5.86 10.16 -5.42
C ALA A 42 -4.61 11.01 -5.10
N LYS A 43 -3.43 10.37 -4.97
CA LYS A 43 -2.15 11.08 -4.79
C LYS A 43 -1.78 11.96 -5.98
N ARG A 44 -2.02 11.49 -7.23
CA ARG A 44 -1.81 12.29 -8.46
C ARG A 44 -2.73 13.50 -8.53
N GLU A 45 -3.93 13.39 -7.98
CA GLU A 45 -4.90 14.49 -7.83
C GLU A 45 -4.56 15.39 -6.62
N HIS A 46 -3.39 15.20 -6.00
CA HIS A 46 -2.90 15.95 -4.83
C HIS A 46 -3.80 15.86 -3.60
N HIS A 47 -4.60 14.80 -3.48
CA HIS A 47 -5.38 14.54 -2.27
C HIS A 47 -4.47 14.04 -1.15
N PRO A 48 -4.68 14.49 0.10
CA PRO A 48 -3.82 14.12 1.23
C PRO A 48 -4.18 12.71 1.74
N VAL A 49 -3.86 11.69 0.94
CA VAL A 49 -4.10 10.29 1.28
C VAL A 49 -2.79 9.57 1.61
N PHE A 50 -2.83 8.71 2.63
CA PHE A 50 -1.74 7.82 3.00
C PHE A 50 -2.22 6.37 2.94
N ALA A 51 -1.33 5.45 2.60
CA ALA A 51 -1.65 4.06 2.37
C ALA A 51 -0.74 3.10 3.12
N GLU A 52 -1.37 2.11 3.75
CA GLU A 52 -0.72 0.95 4.34
C GLU A 52 -1.07 -0.31 3.54
N LEU A 53 -0.05 -0.97 3.01
CA LEU A 53 -0.19 -2.27 2.38
C LEU A 53 -0.18 -3.37 3.45
N SER A 54 -1.04 -4.38 3.29
CA SER A 54 -1.00 -5.59 4.12
C SER A 54 0.30 -6.36 3.87
N GLY A 55 1.08 -6.59 4.93
CA GLY A 55 2.29 -7.41 4.86
C GLY A 55 2.01 -8.83 4.41
N GLU A 56 0.87 -9.41 4.81
CA GLU A 56 0.43 -10.73 4.37
C GLU A 56 0.13 -10.74 2.87
N ALA A 57 -0.65 -9.76 2.37
CA ALA A 57 -0.98 -9.69 0.96
C ALA A 57 0.27 -9.51 0.08
N LEU A 58 1.23 -8.69 0.52
CA LEU A 58 2.50 -8.53 -0.16
C LEU A 58 3.24 -9.86 -0.30
N MET A 59 3.32 -10.64 0.78
CA MET A 59 4.02 -11.91 0.80
C MET A 59 3.30 -13.02 0.02
N GLU A 60 1.98 -13.06 0.08
CA GLU A 60 1.17 -14.12 -0.54
C GLU A 60 1.03 -13.92 -2.05
N LEU A 61 0.69 -12.70 -2.48
CA LEU A 61 0.46 -12.43 -3.90
C LEU A 61 1.76 -12.12 -4.63
N ASN A 62 2.75 -11.53 -3.93
CA ASN A 62 4.04 -11.10 -4.49
C ASN A 62 3.90 -10.40 -5.86
N HIS A 63 2.92 -9.51 -5.97
CA HIS A 63 2.50 -8.93 -7.24
C HIS A 63 3.36 -7.70 -7.59
N GLU A 64 3.76 -7.55 -8.86
CA GLU A 64 4.63 -6.45 -9.33
C GLU A 64 4.07 -5.05 -8.98
N ALA A 65 2.75 -4.90 -9.02
CA ALA A 65 2.07 -3.64 -8.68
C ALA A 65 2.36 -3.17 -7.25
N PHE A 66 2.61 -4.09 -6.31
CA PHE A 66 2.94 -3.74 -4.93
C PHE A 66 4.33 -3.14 -4.83
N TRP A 67 5.31 -3.78 -5.47
CA TRP A 67 6.68 -3.29 -5.54
C TRP A 67 6.77 -1.93 -6.24
N LYS A 68 6.06 -1.76 -7.36
CA LYS A 68 5.92 -0.46 -8.02
C LYS A 68 5.28 0.58 -7.11
N GLY A 69 4.19 0.22 -6.42
CA GLY A 69 3.52 1.11 -5.48
C GLY A 69 4.44 1.60 -4.35
N ILE A 70 5.28 0.72 -3.81
CA ILE A 70 6.29 1.09 -2.81
C ILE A 70 7.37 2.00 -3.43
N ALA A 71 7.92 1.63 -4.59
CA ALA A 71 8.99 2.40 -5.23
C ALA A 71 8.54 3.80 -5.67
N GLU A 72 7.28 3.96 -6.06
CA GLU A 72 6.66 5.23 -6.45
C GLU A 72 6.23 6.08 -5.24
N GLY A 73 6.37 5.58 -4.00
CA GLY A 73 5.87 6.26 -2.79
C GLY A 73 4.34 6.32 -2.72
N ILE A 74 3.64 5.43 -3.44
CA ILE A 74 2.18 5.28 -3.34
C ILE A 74 1.83 4.57 -2.03
N ILE A 75 2.60 3.55 -1.66
CA ILE A 75 2.51 2.89 -0.36
C ILE A 75 3.45 3.58 0.62
N ASP A 76 2.89 4.10 1.71
CA ASP A 76 3.65 4.83 2.73
C ASP A 76 4.17 3.90 3.83
N ARG A 77 3.47 2.79 4.07
CA ARG A 77 3.87 1.79 5.07
C ARG A 77 3.37 0.38 4.74
N ILE A 78 3.94 -0.62 5.41
CA ILE A 78 3.49 -2.02 5.34
C ILE A 78 3.09 -2.46 6.76
N SER A 79 1.93 -3.09 6.91
CA SER A 79 1.51 -3.65 8.19
C SER A 79 2.42 -4.80 8.62
N TYR A 80 2.66 -4.93 9.92
CA TYR A 80 3.49 -6.01 10.45
C TYR A 80 2.91 -7.37 10.08
N SER A 81 3.78 -8.29 9.66
CA SER A 81 3.45 -9.71 9.54
C SER A 81 4.65 -10.56 9.98
N PRO A 82 4.42 -11.69 10.66
CA PRO A 82 5.50 -12.63 10.96
C PRO A 82 6.24 -12.99 9.67
N ARG A 83 7.57 -12.84 9.68
CA ARG A 83 8.51 -13.04 8.55
C ARG A 83 8.61 -11.88 7.54
N LEU A 84 7.88 -10.77 7.71
CA LEU A 84 7.95 -9.65 6.77
C LEU A 84 9.39 -9.15 6.56
N GLU A 85 10.15 -8.99 7.64
CA GLU A 85 11.54 -8.53 7.58
C GLU A 85 12.43 -9.46 6.73
N SER A 86 12.37 -10.77 6.99
CA SER A 86 13.12 -11.75 6.20
C SER A 86 12.66 -11.80 4.74
N PHE A 87 11.36 -11.63 4.49
CA PHE A 87 10.83 -11.55 3.14
C PHE A 87 11.34 -10.32 2.38
N LEU A 88 11.32 -9.14 3.01
CA LEU A 88 11.82 -7.89 2.42
C LEU A 88 13.33 -7.98 2.15
N GLN A 89 14.11 -8.57 3.06
CA GLN A 89 15.53 -8.80 2.86
C GLN A 89 15.79 -9.66 1.60
N LYS A 90 15.05 -10.77 1.44
CA LYS A 90 15.13 -11.60 0.24
C LYS A 90 14.66 -10.87 -1.02
N ALA A 91 13.65 -10.01 -0.92
CA ALA A 91 13.17 -9.21 -2.04
C ALA A 91 14.26 -8.22 -2.53
N VAL A 92 15.02 -7.63 -1.60
CA VAL A 92 16.18 -6.80 -1.90
C VAL A 92 17.30 -7.60 -2.57
N GLU A 93 17.64 -8.78 -2.03
CA GLU A 93 18.66 -9.68 -2.62
C GLU A 93 18.32 -10.08 -4.06
N ASN A 94 17.03 -10.29 -4.34
CA ASN A 94 16.53 -10.62 -5.68
C ASN A 94 16.25 -9.38 -6.56
N SER A 95 16.63 -8.18 -6.13
CA SER A 95 16.44 -6.92 -6.87
C SER A 95 14.97 -6.59 -7.21
N LEU A 96 14.00 -7.07 -6.43
CA LEU A 96 12.59 -6.71 -6.58
C LEU A 96 12.28 -5.30 -6.04
N ILE A 97 13.06 -4.86 -5.04
CA ILE A 97 12.97 -3.56 -4.42
C ILE A 97 14.36 -3.09 -3.98
N SER A 98 14.60 -1.76 -4.00
CA SER A 98 15.87 -1.21 -3.52
C SER A 98 15.92 -1.18 -1.98
N PRO A 99 17.11 -1.29 -1.37
CA PRO A 99 17.27 -1.13 0.08
C PRO A 99 16.73 0.22 0.58
N GLU A 100 16.91 1.29 -0.20
CA GLU A 100 16.44 2.64 0.13
C GLU A 100 14.90 2.69 0.24
N ASN A 101 14.20 2.03 -0.69
CA ASN A 101 12.73 1.99 -0.64
C ASN A 101 12.22 1.19 0.56
N VAL A 102 12.93 0.13 0.97
CA VAL A 102 12.61 -0.60 2.20
C VAL A 102 12.86 0.26 3.44
N GLN A 103 13.94 1.04 3.49
CA GLN A 103 14.23 1.96 4.59
C GLN A 103 13.20 3.10 4.73
N LYS A 104 12.60 3.54 3.61
CA LYS A 104 11.55 4.57 3.60
C LYS A 104 10.21 4.06 4.14
N LEU A 105 9.97 2.75 4.11
CA LEU A 105 8.76 2.17 4.67
C LEU A 105 8.84 2.23 6.19
N ALA A 106 7.91 2.95 6.81
CA ALA A 106 7.79 2.94 8.27
C ALA A 106 7.31 1.54 8.72
N VAL A 107 8.21 0.75 9.31
CA VAL A 107 7.85 -0.52 9.97
C VAL A 107 7.59 -0.21 11.44
N PHE A 108 6.34 -0.29 11.88
CA PHE A 108 6.00 -0.17 13.30
C PHE A 108 5.72 -1.55 13.89
N SER A 109 6.37 -1.80 15.03
CA SER A 109 6.17 -2.88 16.00
C SER A 109 4.99 -2.60 16.92
#